data_AF-A0A1B1TCG2-F1
#
_entry.id   AF-A0A1B1TCG2-F1
#
_cell.length_a   1.000
_cell.length_b   1.000
_cell.length_c   1.000
_cell.angle_alpha   90.00
_cell.angle_beta   90.00
_cell.angle_gamma   90.00
#
_symmetry.space_group_name_H-M   'P 1'
#
loop_
_entity.id
_entity.type
_entity.pdbx_description
1 polymer ?
#
loop_
_entity_poly.entity_id
_entity_poly.type
_entity_poly.pdbx_seq_one_letter_code
_entity_poly.pdbx_strand_id
1 'polypeptide(L)' 'MSDCLDIVIDGADEFDPEFQLIKGGGAALLREKIVAQESKAMVVVADERKT' A
#
# COMPACT_ATOMS: atom_id res chain seq x y z
N MET A 1 -1.20 -24.35 11.36
CA MET A 1 -0.70 -23.43 10.32
C MET A 1 -0.92 -22.03 10.86
N SER A 2 0.09 -21.17 10.89
CA SER A 2 -0.14 -19.77 11.24
C SER A 2 -0.82 -19.14 10.05
N ASP A 3 -2.04 -18.64 10.22
CA ASP A 3 -2.67 -17.78 9.22
C ASP A 3 -1.79 -16.53 9.10
N CYS A 4 -1.35 -16.22 7.89
CA CYS A 4 -0.63 -14.98 7.59
C CYS A 4 -1.18 -14.38 6.31
N LEU A 5 -1.15 -13.05 6.23
CA LEU A 5 -1.54 -12.34 5.02
C LEU A 5 -0.38 -12.35 4.03
N ASP A 6 -0.51 -13.04 2.91
CA ASP A 6 0.60 -13.15 1.96
C ASP A 6 0.79 -11.86 1.15
N ILE A 7 -0.28 -11.30 0.60
CA ILE A 7 -0.22 -10.14 -0.29
C ILE A 7 -1.36 -9.17 0.03
N VAL A 8 -1.04 -7.87 0.09
CA VAL A 8 -2.03 -6.79 -0.03
C VAL A 8 -1.88 -6.08 -1.38
N ILE A 9 -3.00 -5.67 -1.96
CA ILE A 9 -3.04 -4.84 -3.17
C ILE A 9 -3.78 -3.56 -2.83
N ASP A 10 -3.18 -2.40 -3.10
CA ASP A 10 -3.75 -1.10 -2.77
C ASP A 10 -3.26 -0.01 -3.74
N GLY A 11 -3.87 1.17 -3.72
CA GLY A 11 -3.43 2.35 -4.47
C GLY A 11 -2.49 3.27 -3.69
N ALA A 12 -1.99 4.30 -4.36
CA ALA A 12 -1.23 5.40 -3.76
C ALA A 12 -1.71 6.75 -4.28
N ASP A 13 -1.51 7.81 -3.48
CA ASP A 13 -1.77 9.18 -3.89
C ASP A 13 -0.58 9.77 -4.65
N GLU A 14 0.65 9.43 -4.23
CA GLU A 14 1.92 9.72 -4.92
C GLU A 14 2.94 8.59 -4.67
N PHE A 15 3.94 8.43 -5.54
CA PHE A 15 5.05 7.49 -5.39
C PHE A 15 6.36 8.03 -6.01
N ASP A 16 7.50 7.63 -5.46
CA ASP A 16 8.82 7.97 -6.01
C ASP A 16 9.52 6.75 -6.67
N PRO A 17 10.67 6.93 -7.36
CA PRO A 17 11.42 5.82 -7.96
C PRO A 17 11.97 4.79 -6.96
N GLU A 18 12.04 5.15 -5.67
CA GLU A 18 12.44 4.28 -4.56
C GLU A 18 11.22 3.56 -3.93
N PHE A 19 10.05 3.65 -4.57
CA PHE A 19 8.77 3.08 -4.13
C PHE A 19 8.31 3.57 -2.75
N GLN A 20 8.73 4.77 -2.32
CA GLN A 20 8.11 5.46 -1.20
C GLN A 20 6.74 5.99 -1.64
N LEU A 21 5.75 5.96 -0.73
CA LEU A 21 4.36 6.24 -1.06
C LEU A 21 3.79 7.34 -0.18
N ILE A 22 3.06 8.27 -0.78
CA ILE A 22 2.07 9.09 -0.08
C ILE A 22 0.71 8.41 -0.26
N LYS A 23 0.01 8.22 0.86
CA LYS A 23 -1.33 7.62 0.93
C LYS A 23 -2.18 8.38 1.94
N GLY A 24 -3.49 8.29 1.79
CA GLY A 24 -4.47 8.79 2.75
C GLY A 24 -5.49 9.77 2.19
N GLY A 25 -5.47 10.06 0.89
CA GLY A 25 -6.49 10.85 0.20
C GLY A 25 -7.91 10.29 0.37
N GLY A 26 -8.05 8.98 0.59
CA GLY A 26 -9.30 8.30 0.90
C GLY A 26 -9.67 8.20 2.38
N ALA A 27 -8.92 8.83 3.29
CA ALA A 27 -9.12 8.81 4.75
C ALA A 27 -9.13 7.42 5.42
N ALA A 28 -8.54 6.40 4.79
CA ALA A 28 -8.43 5.03 5.31
C ALA A 28 -7.00 4.62 5.73
N LEU A 29 -6.04 5.56 5.68
CA LEU A 29 -4.59 5.32 5.84
C LEU A 29 -4.23 4.44 7.06
N LEU A 30 -4.89 4.66 8.19
CA LEU A 30 -4.59 3.89 9.40
C LEU A 30 -4.79 2.39 9.19
N ARG A 31 -5.90 1.99 8.59
CA ARG A 31 -6.22 0.58 8.33
C ARG A 31 -5.38 0.02 7.19
N GLU A 32 -5.20 0.80 6.12
CA GLU A 32 -4.33 0.45 4.98
C GLU A 32 -2.91 0.11 5.48
N LYS A 33 -2.35 0.94 6.37
CA LYS A 33 -1.02 0.74 6.94
C LYS A 33 -0.95 -0.51 7.82
N ILE A 34 -1.96 -0.78 8.65
CA ILE A 34 -1.99 -2.00 9.48
C ILE A 34 -1.99 -3.24 8.58
N VAL A 35 -2.86 -3.29 7.59
CA VAL A 35 -2.96 -4.44 6.67
C VAL A 35 -1.66 -4.64 5.88
N ALA A 36 -1.03 -3.56 5.42
CA ALA A 36 0.27 -3.63 4.73
C ALA A 36 1.40 -4.15 5.65
N GLN A 37 1.45 -3.71 6.91
CA GLN A 37 2.47 -4.18 7.87
C GLN A 37 2.30 -5.65 8.27
N GLU A 38 1.06 -6.15 8.33
CA GLU A 38 0.77 -7.56 8.63
C GLU A 38 0.92 -8.48 7.39
N SER A 39 1.15 -7.91 6.21
CA SER A 39 1.33 -8.67 4.96
C SER A 39 2.80 -8.99 4.68
N LYS A 40 3.07 -10.13 4.01
CA LYS A 40 4.43 -10.46 3.55
C LYS A 40 4.88 -9.57 2.38
N ALA A 41 3.94 -9.07 1.59
CA ALA A 41 4.21 -8.21 0.44
C ALA A 41 3.05 -7.24 0.16
N MET A 42 3.40 -6.06 -0.34
CA MET A 42 2.47 -5.06 -0.83
C MET A 42 2.70 -4.80 -2.32
N VAL A 43 1.63 -4.84 -3.10
CA VAL A 43 1.62 -4.45 -4.52
C VAL A 43 0.81 -3.17 -4.66
N VAL A 44 1.42 -2.14 -5.23
CA VAL A 44 0.76 -0.85 -5.48
C VAL A 44 0.28 -0.79 -6.93
N VAL A 45 -0.97 -0.39 -7.12
CA VAL A 45 -1.53 -0.09 -8.45
C VAL A 45 -1.77 1.42 -8.54
N ALA A 46 -1.02 2.07 -9.41
CA ALA A 46 -1.12 3.51 -9.67
C ALA A 46 -0.91 3.79 -11.17
N ASP A 47 -1.45 4.92 -11.63
CA ASP A 47 -1.17 5.43 -12.96
C ASP A 47 0.03 6.40 -12.95
N GLU A 48 0.56 6.72 -14.13
CA GLU A 48 1.75 7.56 -14.29
C GLU A 48 1.62 9.00 -13.77
N ARG A 49 0.41 9.50 -13.51
CA ARG A 49 0.18 10.86 -12.98
C ARG A 49 0.45 10.96 -11.48
N LYS A 50 0.86 9.85 -10.84
CA LYS A 50 1.10 9.71 -9.41
C LYS A 50 2.59 9.74 -9.04
N THR A 51 3.47 10.10 -9.97
CA THR A 51 4.90 10.39 -9.74
C THR A 51 5.14 11.72 -9.04
#